data_AF-A0A954VQR9-F1
#
_entry.id   AF-A0A954VQR9-F1
#
_cell.length_a   1.000
_cell.length_b   1.000
_cell.length_c   1.000
_cell.angle_alpha   90.00
_cell.angle_beta   90.00
_cell.angle_gamma   90.00
#
_symmetry.space_group_name_H-M   'P 1'
#
loop_
_entity.id
_entity.type
_entity.pdbx_description
1 polymer ?
#
loop_
_entity_poly.entity_id
_entity_poly.type
_entity_poly.pdbx_seq_one_letter_code
_entity_poly.pdbx_strand_id
1 'polypeptide(L)' 'MKERKSFSRNFKLAAVKKVVEQGMSAAEVARELGIWASLIHNWRKAFEADGT' A
#
# COMPACT_ATOMS: atom_id res chain seq x y z
N MET A 1 21.86 -5.85 8.87
CA MET A 1 20.99 -4.83 8.23
C MET A 1 19.72 -5.51 7.77
N LYS A 2 18.51 -5.06 8.16
CA LYS A 2 17.27 -5.55 7.55
C LYS A 2 17.20 -4.98 6.14
N GLU A 3 17.29 -5.84 5.13
CA GLU A 3 17.12 -5.43 3.74
C GLU A 3 15.73 -4.81 3.56
N ARG A 4 15.70 -3.60 3.01
CA ARG A 4 14.43 -2.93 2.71
C ARG A 4 13.82 -3.64 1.51
N LYS A 5 12.78 -4.46 1.75
CA LYS A 5 11.97 -5.02 0.66
C LYS A 5 11.40 -3.86 -0.16
N SER A 6 11.90 -3.69 -1.38
CA SER A 6 11.36 -2.71 -2.32
C SER A 6 10.22 -3.36 -3.09
N PHE A 7 9.04 -2.75 -3.02
CA PHE A 7 7.89 -3.14 -3.82
C PHE A 7 7.82 -2.26 -5.07
N SER A 8 7.46 -2.85 -6.21
CA SER A 8 7.28 -2.13 -7.46
C SER A 8 6.14 -1.10 -7.34
N ARG A 9 6.22 -0.01 -8.10
CA ARG A 9 5.20 1.05 -8.09
C ARG A 9 3.80 0.49 -8.41
N ASN A 10 3.71 -0.42 -9.38
CA ASN A 10 2.45 -1.07 -9.73
C ASN A 10 1.86 -1.89 -8.57
N PHE A 11 2.71 -2.58 -7.81
CA PHE A 11 2.25 -3.33 -6.64
C PHE A 11 1.68 -2.40 -5.56
N LYS A 12 2.37 -1.30 -5.29
CA LYS A 12 1.92 -0.28 -4.33
C LYS A 12 0.60 0.37 -4.78
N LEU A 13 0.49 0.72 -6.06
CA LEU A 13 -0.72 1.28 -6.66
C LEU A 13 -1.89 0.30 -6.57
N ALA A 14 -1.70 -0.97 -6.91
CA ALA A 14 -2.76 -1.97 -6.84
C ALA A 14 -3.30 -2.13 -5.41
N ALA A 15 -2.41 -2.14 -4.40
CA ALA A 15 -2.81 -2.21 -3.00
C ALA A 15 -3.62 -0.97 -2.56
N VAL A 16 -3.16 0.23 -2.91
CA VAL A 16 -3.86 1.48 -2.55
C VAL A 16 -5.17 1.61 -3.32
N LYS A 17 -5.21 1.18 -4.58
CA LYS A 17 -6.42 1.16 -5.43
C LYS A 17 -7.50 0.27 -4.83
N LYS A 18 -7.17 -0.91 -4.30
CA LYS A 18 -8.13 -1.76 -3.56
C LYS A 18 -8.73 -1.02 -2.36
N VAL A 19 -7.91 -0.31 -1.57
CA VAL A 19 -8.40 0.46 -0.42
C VAL A 19 -9.32 1.60 -0.85
N VAL A 20 -8.97 2.34 -1.90
CA VAL A 20 -9.70 3.54 -2.34
C VAL A 20 -10.95 3.18 -3.16
N GLU A 21 -10.83 2.26 -4.11
CA GLU A 21 -11.93 1.90 -5.02
C GLU A 21 -12.86 0.85 -4.45
N GLN A 22 -12.34 -0.16 -3.75
CA GLN A 22 -13.17 -1.23 -3.17
C GLN A 22 -13.61 -0.91 -1.74
N GLY A 23 -13.17 0.22 -1.18
CA GLY A 23 -13.47 0.62 0.20
C GLY A 23 -12.91 -0.34 1.26
N MET A 24 -12.00 -1.23 0.88
CA MET A 24 -11.41 -2.21 1.78
C MET A 24 -10.51 -1.53 2.82
N SER A 25 -10.47 -2.08 4.02
CA SER A 25 -9.53 -1.59 5.03
C SER A 25 -8.08 -1.92 4.64
N ALA A 26 -7.13 -1.04 4.96
CA ALA A 26 -5.71 -1.30 4.74
C ALA A 26 -5.23 -2.58 5.45
N ALA A 27 -5.86 -2.96 6.57
CA ALA A 27 -5.55 -4.20 7.26
C ALA A 27 -5.99 -5.44 6.46
N GLU A 28 -7.13 -5.37 5.78
CA GLU A 28 -7.69 -6.46 4.99
C GLU A 28 -6.88 -6.67 3.71
N VAL A 29 -6.60 -5.60 2.97
CA VAL A 29 -5.72 -5.66 1.78
C VAL A 29 -4.32 -6.14 2.16
N ALA A 30 -3.81 -5.75 3.34
CA ALA A 30 -2.51 -6.21 3.81
C ALA A 30 -2.50 -7.72 4.12
N ARG A 31 -3.56 -8.25 4.74
CA ARG A 31 -3.71 -9.69 4.98
C ARG A 31 -3.81 -10.48 3.67
N GLU A 32 -4.57 -9.98 2.70
CA GLU A 32 -4.72 -10.60 1.39
C GLU A 32 -3.39 -10.64 0.61
N LEU A 33 -2.62 -9.54 0.66
CA LEU A 33 -1.33 -9.43 -0.03
C LEU A 33 -0.15 -10.01 0.78
N GLY A 34 -0.37 -10.46 2.02
CA GLY A 34 0.69 -10.97 2.90
C GLY A 34 1.72 -9.91 3.31
N ILE A 35 1.31 -8.64 3.42
CA ILE A 35 2.16 -7.52 3.81
C ILE A 35 1.69 -6.88 5.12
N TRP A 36 2.47 -5.92 5.61
CA TRP A 36 2.12 -5.15 6.79
C TRP A 36 1.17 -4.00 6.42
N ALA A 37 0.09 -3.81 7.19
CA ALA A 37 -0.86 -2.71 6.98
C ALA A 37 -0.20 -1.32 6.99
N SER A 38 0.86 -1.15 7.79
CA SER A 38 1.67 0.06 7.84
C SER A 38 2.28 0.45 6.49
N LEU A 39 2.61 -0.52 5.63
CA LEU A 39 3.10 -0.25 4.27
C LEU A 39 2.01 0.41 3.42
N ILE A 40 0.77 -0.08 3.49
CA ILE A 40 -0.34 0.46 2.71
C ILE A 40 -0.66 1.89 3.15
N HIS A 41 -0.65 2.18 4.46
CA HIS A 41 -0.82 3.55 4.96
C HIS A 41 0.28 4.49 4.47
N ASN A 42 1.54 4.04 4.48
CA ASN A 42 2.67 4.82 3.99
C ASN A 42 2.58 5.05 2.48
N TRP A 43 2.16 4.06 1.69
CA TRP A 43 1.98 4.21 0.26
C TRP A 43 0.83 5.15 -0.06
N ARG A 44 -0.30 5.05 0.63
CA ARG A 44 -1.42 5.98 0.47
C ARG A 44 -0.96 7.43 0.69
N LYS A 45 -0.25 7.69 1.80
CA LYS A 45 0.34 9.02 2.07
C LYS A 45 1.33 9.45 0.99
N ALA A 46 2.18 8.54 0.51
CA ALA A 46 3.14 8.84 -0.54
C ALA A 46 2.44 9.20 -1.85
N PHE A 47 1.37 8.50 -2.24
CA PHE A 47 0.59 8.83 -3.44
C PHE A 47 -0.23 10.11 -3.29
N GLU A 48 -0.74 10.41 -2.09
CA GLU A 48 -1.38 11.69 -1.80
C GLU A 48 -0.36 12.86 -1.91
N ALA A 49 0.87 12.67 -1.43
CA ALA A 49 1.93 13.67 -1.52
C ALA A 49 2.53 13.82 -2.93
N ASP A 50 2.62 12.74 -3.71
CA ASP A 50 3.11 12.74 -5.11
C ASP A 50 2.08 13.36 -6.08
N GLY A 51 0.86 13.63 -5.62
CA GLY A 51 -0.24 14.23 -6.38
C GLY A 51 -0.38 15.76 -6.25
N THR A 52 0.64 16.46 -5.75
CA THR A 52 0.70 17.94 -5.69
C THR A 52 1.93 18.43 -6.46
#